data_AF-A0A6G9W368-F1
#
_entry.id   AF-A0A6G9W368-F1
#
_cell.length_a   1.000
_cell.length_b   1.000
_cell.length_c   1.000
_cell.angle_alpha   90.00
_cell.angle_beta   90.00
_cell.angle_gamma   90.00
#
_symmetry.space_group_name_H-M   'P 1'
#
loop_
_entity.id
_entity.type
_entity.pdbx_description
1 polymer ?
#
loop_
_entity_poly.entity_id
_entity_poly.type
_entity_poly.pdbx_seq_one_letter_code
_entity_poly.pdbx_strand_id
1 'polypeptide(L)'
;MKGKQGVALADCIQLFRFSTEQLKESYSVLISMKSESIREQIIDVQTWLSASLTNLRTCMDGFKNLNGTMKVRMYERVQNVSAMVSISLAFAKRISLSNSNEMRLDLNHHRHLLSNGDGISSDLSWRGRSINQDFPAWMSEGDRRLLQSPQGGTKVDVMVAKDGTGKYKTIAAALNAAPNQSKQIYVIHIRAGIYHEKLMVTKQNIMLLGDGKSLTVVTGSNGYTKAGSTQFTANFMASANGFMARDMTFENKAGPYGGQAAALLVRSDRSAFYRCSIIGYQDTLYAHSLRQFYRECDIYGTIDFILGNAAAVFQTCNLIARKPLKGQSNVITAQGRGDPNENTGFSMHNCTVLAAADLVPIKKSVLTHLGRPWQKYSRTVYMQCFLDDLVDPSGWLEWDGNFALKTLYYGEYLNSGPGAGIKKRVQWPGYRVIKSAGEANQFTVNGLINGYSWLPSTGVAYQGGLIV
;
A
#
# COMPACT_ATOMS: atom_id res chain seq x y z
N MET A 1 24.67 -23.43 2.09
CA MET A 1 25.43 -22.15 2.12
C MET A 1 25.10 -21.43 3.42
N LYS A 2 26.09 -21.05 4.24
CA LYS A 2 25.90 -20.32 5.50
C LYS A 2 26.25 -18.83 5.32
N GLY A 3 25.69 -17.95 6.15
CA GLY A 3 25.99 -16.51 6.13
C GLY A 3 25.15 -15.68 5.15
N LYS A 4 25.52 -14.40 4.95
CA LYS A 4 24.73 -13.41 4.17
C LYS A 4 24.42 -13.85 2.74
N GLN A 5 25.30 -14.61 2.09
CA GLN A 5 25.05 -15.19 0.77
C GLN A 5 23.91 -16.22 0.78
N GLY A 6 23.83 -17.06 1.82
CA GLY A 6 22.74 -18.03 1.97
C GLY A 6 21.39 -17.35 2.20
N VAL A 7 21.38 -16.26 2.97
CA VAL A 7 20.19 -15.43 3.20
C VAL A 7 19.70 -14.79 1.91
N ALA A 8 20.59 -14.11 1.18
CA ALA A 8 20.24 -13.47 -0.10
C ALA A 8 19.73 -14.48 -1.14
N LEU A 9 20.31 -15.69 -1.18
CA LEU A 9 19.82 -16.75 -2.06
C LEU A 9 18.43 -17.26 -1.65
N ALA A 10 18.17 -17.41 -0.35
CA ALA A 10 16.86 -17.82 0.15
C ALA A 10 15.78 -16.79 -0.19
N ASP A 11 16.06 -15.50 -0.01
CA ASP A 11 15.19 -14.41 -0.45
C ASP A 11 14.90 -14.53 -1.95
N CYS A 12 15.94 -14.64 -2.78
CA CYS A 12 15.79 -14.77 -4.23
C CYS A 12 14.91 -15.95 -4.63
N ILE A 13 15.12 -17.15 -4.05
CA ILE A 13 14.30 -18.32 -4.35
C ILE A 13 12.82 -18.05 -4.06
N GLN A 14 12.53 -17.41 -2.93
CA GLN A 14 11.16 -17.05 -2.57
C GLN A 14 10.58 -16.01 -3.54
N LEU A 15 11.36 -14.99 -3.91
CA LEU A 15 10.99 -13.96 -4.87
C LEU A 15 10.70 -14.52 -6.26
N PHE A 16 11.51 -15.46 -6.74
CA PHE A 16 11.30 -16.13 -8.02
C PHE A 16 10.03 -16.97 -8.05
N ARG A 17 9.64 -17.61 -6.94
CA ARG A 17 8.36 -18.33 -6.85
C ARG A 17 7.19 -17.37 -7.03
N PHE A 18 7.20 -16.24 -6.33
CA PHE A 18 6.18 -15.20 -6.49
C PHE A 18 6.15 -14.61 -7.90
N SER A 19 7.31 -14.35 -8.51
CA SER A 19 7.35 -13.89 -9.91
C SER A 19 6.77 -14.93 -10.87
N THR A 20 7.03 -16.22 -10.64
CA THR A 20 6.49 -17.29 -11.48
C THR A 20 4.97 -17.37 -11.38
N GLU A 21 4.40 -17.23 -10.19
CA GLU A 21 2.95 -17.15 -9.98
C GLU A 21 2.36 -15.95 -10.74
N GLN A 22 2.93 -14.76 -10.57
CA GLN A 22 2.46 -13.53 -11.22
C GLN A 22 2.55 -13.60 -12.75
N LEU A 23 3.60 -14.23 -13.30
CA LEU A 23 3.74 -14.46 -14.74
C LEU A 23 2.71 -15.46 -15.27
N LYS A 24 2.39 -16.51 -14.50
CA LYS A 24 1.33 -17.47 -14.86
C LYS A 24 -0.06 -16.82 -14.87
N GLU A 25 -0.37 -16.00 -13.86
CA GLU A 25 -1.63 -15.22 -13.81
C GLU A 25 -1.73 -14.27 -15.02
N SER A 26 -0.64 -13.56 -15.31
CA SER A 26 -0.55 -12.66 -16.47
C SER A 26 -0.81 -13.40 -17.78
N TYR A 27 -0.18 -14.55 -17.97
CA TYR A 27 -0.36 -15.39 -19.15
C TYR A 27 -1.80 -15.92 -19.26
N SER A 28 -2.37 -16.43 -18.16
CA SER A 28 -3.73 -16.96 -18.13
C SER A 28 -4.77 -15.92 -18.54
N VAL A 29 -4.62 -14.68 -18.06
CA VAL A 29 -5.51 -13.57 -18.45
C VAL A 29 -5.32 -13.19 -19.92
N LEU A 30 -4.09 -13.13 -20.42
CA LEU A 30 -3.83 -12.76 -21.82
C LEU A 30 -4.41 -13.76 -22.82
N ILE A 31 -4.38 -15.07 -22.54
CA ILE A 31 -4.93 -16.10 -23.45
C ILE A 31 -6.45 -16.24 -23.37
N SER A 32 -7.06 -15.81 -22.27
CA SER A 32 -8.52 -15.87 -22.05
C SER A 32 -9.20 -14.51 -22.20
N MET A 33 -8.47 -13.53 -22.72
CA MET A 33 -8.86 -12.13 -22.79
C MET A 33 -10.12 -11.96 -23.66
N LYS A 34 -11.14 -11.29 -23.11
CA LYS A 34 -12.41 -11.03 -23.80
C LYS A 34 -12.51 -9.55 -24.15
N SER A 35 -13.00 -9.24 -25.35
CA SER A 35 -13.08 -7.87 -25.90
C SER A 35 -13.66 -6.84 -24.93
N GLU A 36 -14.76 -7.20 -24.25
CA GLU A 36 -15.53 -6.30 -23.37
C GLU A 36 -14.81 -5.89 -22.07
N SER A 37 -13.74 -6.61 -21.67
CA SER A 37 -13.03 -6.37 -20.39
C SER A 37 -11.51 -6.19 -20.56
N ILE A 38 -11.03 -5.99 -21.80
CA ILE A 38 -9.60 -5.89 -22.11
C ILE A 38 -8.90 -4.86 -21.20
N ARG A 39 -9.53 -3.71 -20.95
CA ARG A 39 -8.91 -2.64 -20.16
C ARG A 39 -8.61 -3.08 -18.72
N GLU A 40 -9.59 -3.64 -18.03
CA GLU A 40 -9.43 -4.09 -16.64
C GLU A 40 -8.44 -5.25 -16.54
N GLN A 41 -8.56 -6.21 -17.45
CA GLN A 41 -7.67 -7.37 -17.53
C GLN A 41 -6.22 -6.96 -17.81
N ILE A 42 -5.98 -5.96 -18.68
CA ILE A 42 -4.62 -5.46 -18.95
C ILE A 42 -4.04 -4.70 -17.75
N ILE A 43 -4.87 -4.00 -16.95
CA ILE A 43 -4.41 -3.35 -15.72
C ILE A 43 -3.94 -4.41 -14.70
N ASP A 44 -4.65 -5.53 -14.58
CA ASP A 44 -4.22 -6.67 -13.76
C ASP A 44 -2.87 -7.24 -14.26
N VAL A 45 -2.75 -7.48 -15.57
CA VAL A 45 -1.49 -7.95 -16.19
C VAL A 45 -0.33 -7.00 -15.91
N GLN A 46 -0.51 -5.68 -16.09
CA GLN A 46 0.52 -4.70 -15.77
C GLN A 46 0.93 -4.74 -14.29
N THR A 47 -0.04 -4.93 -13.39
CA THR A 47 0.20 -5.00 -11.94
C THR A 47 1.06 -6.21 -11.60
N TRP A 48 0.76 -7.38 -12.16
CA TRP A 48 1.51 -8.62 -11.90
C TRP A 48 2.89 -8.62 -12.56
N LEU A 49 3.03 -8.06 -13.76
CA LEU A 49 4.34 -7.85 -14.40
C LEU A 49 5.20 -6.85 -13.60
N SER A 50 4.61 -5.76 -13.10
CA SER A 50 5.30 -4.80 -12.22
C SER A 50 5.77 -5.46 -10.92
N ALA A 51 4.94 -6.31 -10.32
CA ALA A 51 5.30 -7.06 -9.13
C ALA A 51 6.41 -8.09 -9.41
N SER A 52 6.38 -8.76 -10.56
CA SER A 52 7.41 -9.73 -10.98
C SER A 52 8.76 -9.03 -11.13
N LEU A 53 8.78 -7.87 -11.77
CA LEU A 53 9.98 -7.06 -11.95
C LEU A 53 10.51 -6.52 -10.61
N THR A 54 9.61 -6.12 -9.71
CA THR A 54 9.96 -5.73 -8.34
C THR A 54 10.66 -6.87 -7.59
N ASN A 55 10.09 -8.08 -7.60
CA ASN A 55 10.69 -9.25 -6.95
C ASN A 55 12.09 -9.56 -7.49
N LEU A 56 12.28 -9.51 -8.81
CA LEU A 56 13.58 -9.73 -9.45
C LEU A 56 14.62 -8.67 -9.03
N ARG A 57 14.21 -7.40 -8.93
CA ARG A 57 15.09 -6.33 -8.42
C ARG A 57 15.44 -6.52 -6.96
N THR A 58 14.47 -6.81 -6.10
CA THR A 58 14.72 -7.06 -4.69
C THR A 58 15.65 -8.26 -4.48
N CYS A 59 15.56 -9.27 -5.35
CA CYS A 59 16.51 -10.38 -5.38
C CYS A 59 17.93 -9.86 -5.67
N MET A 60 18.13 -9.04 -6.70
CA MET A 60 19.45 -8.45 -6.99
C MET A 60 19.97 -7.55 -5.84
N ASP A 61 19.09 -6.76 -5.21
CA ASP A 61 19.46 -5.87 -4.10
C ASP A 61 20.03 -6.66 -2.90
N GLY A 62 19.53 -7.87 -2.64
CA GLY A 62 20.07 -8.77 -1.63
C GLY A 62 21.55 -9.15 -1.85
N PHE A 63 22.03 -9.07 -3.09
CA PHE A 63 23.42 -9.34 -3.46
C PHE A 63 24.30 -8.08 -3.59
N LYS A 64 23.73 -6.87 -3.49
CA LYS A 64 24.46 -5.60 -3.78
C LYS A 64 25.73 -5.43 -2.95
N ASN A 65 25.68 -5.79 -1.66
CA ASN A 65 26.80 -5.67 -0.71
C ASN A 65 27.62 -6.96 -0.56
N LEU A 66 27.40 -7.95 -1.43
CA LEU A 66 28.16 -9.20 -1.44
C LEU A 66 29.25 -9.14 -2.52
N ASN A 67 30.26 -10.00 -2.36
CA ASN A 67 31.34 -10.20 -3.32
C ASN A 67 31.37 -11.65 -3.82
N GLY A 68 32.02 -11.89 -4.95
CA GLY A 68 32.27 -13.22 -5.51
C GLY A 68 31.42 -13.59 -6.72
N THR A 69 31.70 -14.77 -7.28
CA THR A 69 31.14 -15.27 -8.55
C THR A 69 29.62 -15.46 -8.51
N MET A 70 29.05 -15.76 -7.34
CA MET A 70 27.61 -15.94 -7.17
C MET A 70 26.84 -14.64 -7.47
N LYS A 71 27.35 -13.49 -7.01
CA LYS A 71 26.75 -12.19 -7.33
C LYS A 71 26.75 -11.94 -8.83
N VAL A 72 27.90 -12.12 -9.48
CA VAL A 72 28.05 -11.91 -10.93
C VAL A 72 27.06 -12.77 -11.70
N ARG A 73 27.02 -14.08 -11.41
CA ARG A 73 26.08 -15.02 -12.05
C ARG A 73 24.62 -14.67 -11.80
N MET A 74 24.26 -14.27 -10.57
CA MET A 74 22.90 -13.88 -10.23
C MET A 74 22.47 -12.62 -10.97
N TYR A 75 23.32 -11.59 -10.99
CA TYR A 75 23.05 -10.36 -11.73
C TYR A 75 22.86 -10.63 -13.22
N GLU A 76 23.76 -11.37 -13.86
CA GLU A 76 23.66 -11.70 -15.28
C GLU A 76 22.35 -12.44 -15.62
N ARG A 77 22.01 -13.49 -14.86
CA ARG A 77 20.81 -14.30 -15.09
C ARG A 77 19.53 -13.51 -14.81
N VAL A 78 19.46 -12.79 -13.68
CA VAL A 78 18.27 -12.03 -13.29
C VAL A 78 18.05 -10.85 -14.22
N GLN A 79 19.11 -10.20 -14.69
CA GLN A 79 19.01 -9.04 -15.58
C GLN A 79 18.38 -9.41 -16.93
N ASN A 80 18.75 -10.55 -17.51
CA ASN A 80 18.14 -11.03 -18.75
C ASN A 80 16.63 -11.28 -18.59
N VAL A 81 16.23 -11.95 -17.50
CA VAL A 81 14.80 -12.18 -17.20
C VAL A 81 14.07 -10.86 -16.93
N SER A 82 14.70 -9.95 -16.19
CA SER A 82 14.15 -8.62 -15.89
C SER A 82 13.90 -7.81 -17.16
N ALA A 83 14.80 -7.90 -18.15
CA ALA A 83 14.64 -7.25 -19.45
C ALA A 83 13.43 -7.80 -20.22
N MET A 84 13.23 -9.12 -20.22
CA MET A 84 12.07 -9.74 -20.87
C MET A 84 10.75 -9.28 -20.22
N VAL A 85 10.68 -9.28 -18.88
CA VAL A 85 9.50 -8.81 -18.14
C VAL A 85 9.24 -7.32 -18.40
N SER A 86 10.29 -6.49 -18.44
CA SER A 86 10.18 -5.06 -18.77
C SER A 86 9.61 -4.82 -20.18
N ILE A 87 10.05 -5.60 -21.18
CA ILE A 87 9.51 -5.54 -22.54
C ILE A 87 8.02 -5.91 -22.54
N SER A 88 7.63 -7.01 -21.89
CA SER A 88 6.22 -7.41 -21.76
C SER A 88 5.38 -6.33 -21.09
N LEU A 89 5.91 -5.69 -20.05
CA LEU A 89 5.25 -4.60 -19.33
C LEU A 89 5.04 -3.36 -20.22
N ALA A 90 6.01 -3.02 -21.07
CA ALA A 90 5.88 -1.93 -22.04
C ALA A 90 4.76 -2.21 -23.06
N PHE A 91 4.64 -3.45 -23.55
CA PHE A 91 3.53 -3.86 -24.41
C PHE A 91 2.18 -3.77 -23.70
N ALA A 92 2.07 -4.30 -22.47
CA ALA A 92 0.84 -4.22 -21.69
C ALA A 92 0.42 -2.76 -21.43
N LYS A 93 1.38 -1.86 -21.16
CA LYS A 93 1.15 -0.42 -21.05
C LYS A 93 0.62 0.19 -22.33
N ARG A 94 1.22 -0.15 -23.47
CA ARG A 94 0.79 0.37 -24.77
C ARG A 94 -0.63 -0.09 -25.13
N ILE A 95 -0.98 -1.35 -24.87
CA ILE A 95 -2.35 -1.86 -25.09
C ILE A 95 -3.36 -1.08 -24.25
N SER A 96 -3.05 -0.84 -22.98
CA SER A 96 -3.90 -0.05 -22.07
C SER A 96 -4.12 1.38 -22.57
N LEU A 97 -3.08 2.02 -23.13
CA LEU A 97 -3.17 3.36 -23.70
C LEU A 97 -3.89 3.39 -25.06
N SER A 98 -3.69 2.40 -25.93
CA SER A 98 -4.39 2.35 -27.23
C SER A 98 -5.90 2.23 -27.07
N ASN A 99 -6.36 1.54 -26.03
CA ASN A 99 -7.79 1.46 -25.68
C ASN A 99 -8.32 2.72 -24.97
N SER A 100 -7.47 3.74 -24.73
CA SER A 100 -7.88 5.03 -24.17
C SER A 100 -8.18 6.10 -25.24
N ASN A 101 -8.02 5.77 -26.52
CA ASN A 101 -8.35 6.68 -27.63
C ASN A 101 -9.87 6.85 -27.88
N GLU A 102 -10.74 6.22 -27.08
CA GLU A 102 -12.07 6.77 -26.82
C GLU A 102 -12.00 7.76 -25.63
N MET A 103 -11.18 8.80 -25.78
CA MET A 103 -11.37 10.02 -25.01
C MET A 103 -12.56 10.75 -25.62
N ARG A 104 -13.77 10.20 -25.41
CA ARG A 104 -14.98 11.03 -25.43
C ARG A 104 -14.78 12.05 -24.33
N LEU A 105 -14.65 13.30 -24.74
CA LEU A 105 -15.01 14.45 -23.92
C LEU A 105 -16.46 14.22 -23.46
N ASP A 106 -16.66 13.53 -22.34
CA ASP A 106 -17.92 13.57 -21.62
C ASP A 106 -18.01 14.92 -20.91
N LEU A 107 -18.22 15.96 -21.72
CA LEU A 107 -18.98 17.14 -21.36
C LEU A 107 -20.48 16.78 -21.34
N ASN A 108 -20.84 15.67 -20.68
CA ASN A 108 -22.23 15.41 -20.34
C ASN A 108 -22.43 15.82 -18.89
N HIS A 109 -22.60 17.14 -18.73
CA HIS A 109 -23.47 17.64 -17.69
C HIS A 109 -24.82 16.92 -17.82
N HIS A 110 -25.11 15.96 -16.94
CA HIS A 110 -26.49 15.75 -16.54
C HIS A 110 -26.95 16.97 -15.73
N ARG A 111 -27.18 18.08 -16.44
CA ARG A 111 -28.18 19.06 -16.03
C ARG A 111 -29.52 18.36 -16.22
N HIS A 112 -30.06 17.81 -15.14
CA HIS A 112 -31.51 17.69 -15.07
C HIS A 112 -32.06 19.11 -15.06
N LEU A 113 -32.47 19.56 -16.25
CA LEU A 113 -33.25 20.76 -16.46
C LEU A 113 -34.59 20.57 -15.73
N LEU A 114 -34.75 21.26 -14.60
CA LEU A 114 -36.07 21.60 -14.09
C LEU A 114 -36.61 22.73 -14.96
N SER A 115 -37.59 22.41 -15.79
CA SER A 115 -38.42 23.36 -16.52
C SER A 115 -39.84 23.26 -15.96
N ASN A 116 -40.20 24.31 -15.19
CA ASN A 116 -41.51 24.96 -14.98
C ASN A 116 -42.80 24.14 -15.20
N GLY A 117 -43.81 24.18 -14.33
CA GLY A 117 -44.06 25.12 -13.25
C GLY A 117 -45.32 24.77 -12.43
N ASP A 118 -45.69 25.75 -11.62
CA ASP A 118 -46.92 25.90 -10.83
C ASP A 118 -46.98 25.26 -9.43
N GLY A 119 -46.61 26.08 -8.44
CA GLY A 119 -47.64 26.64 -7.55
C GLY A 119 -47.94 25.94 -6.21
N ILE A 120 -47.47 26.58 -5.14
CA ILE A 120 -48.17 26.82 -3.86
C ILE A 120 -47.99 25.80 -2.69
N SER A 121 -47.49 26.40 -1.61
CA SER A 121 -47.68 26.14 -0.17
C SER A 121 -46.84 25.09 0.59
N SER A 122 -46.10 25.66 1.55
CA SER A 122 -45.83 25.19 2.90
C SER A 122 -46.65 24.00 3.41
N ASP A 123 -45.99 22.95 3.92
CA ASP A 123 -46.14 22.50 5.31
C ASP A 123 -45.12 21.39 5.66
N LEU A 124 -44.81 21.33 6.95
CA LEU A 124 -44.03 20.38 7.71
C LEU A 124 -44.47 18.91 7.50
N SER A 125 -43.53 17.98 7.39
CA SER A 125 -43.41 16.81 8.29
C SER A 125 -42.43 15.76 7.77
N TRP A 126 -41.37 15.54 8.54
CA TRP A 126 -40.58 14.32 8.49
C TRP A 126 -41.43 13.14 8.95
N ARG A 127 -41.93 12.31 8.02
CA ARG A 127 -42.42 10.96 8.33
C ARG A 127 -42.03 9.94 7.25
N GLY A 128 -41.12 9.05 7.65
CA GLY A 128 -40.93 7.66 7.23
C GLY A 128 -41.17 7.27 5.77
N ARG A 129 -40.08 7.08 5.01
CA ARG A 129 -40.06 6.18 3.85
C ARG A 129 -39.06 5.05 4.06
N SER A 130 -39.56 3.84 3.78
CA SER A 130 -38.94 2.53 3.93
C SER A 130 -37.64 2.38 3.13
N ILE A 131 -36.63 1.72 3.73
CA ILE A 131 -35.22 1.59 3.29
C ILE A 131 -35.04 0.57 2.13
N ASN A 132 -36.11 0.06 1.53
CA ASN A 132 -36.02 -1.15 0.70
C ASN A 132 -35.91 -0.96 -0.83
N GLN A 133 -35.66 0.24 -1.38
CA GLN A 133 -35.62 0.40 -2.85
C GLN A 133 -34.43 1.12 -3.50
N ASP A 134 -33.36 1.49 -2.78
CA ASP A 134 -32.26 2.26 -3.40
C ASP A 134 -30.93 1.49 -3.53
N PHE A 135 -30.93 0.36 -4.25
CA PHE A 135 -29.67 -0.28 -4.68
C PHE A 135 -29.57 -0.39 -6.21
N PRO A 136 -28.46 0.06 -6.83
CA PRO A 136 -28.25 -0.09 -8.27
C PRO A 136 -28.32 -1.55 -8.73
N ALA A 137 -28.85 -1.76 -9.93
CA ALA A 137 -29.05 -3.09 -10.51
C ALA A 137 -27.75 -3.93 -10.65
N TRP A 138 -26.59 -3.28 -10.73
CA TRP A 138 -25.28 -3.93 -10.82
C TRP A 138 -24.75 -4.48 -9.48
N MET A 139 -25.37 -4.11 -8.36
CA MET A 139 -24.97 -4.54 -7.03
C MET A 139 -25.56 -5.91 -6.69
N SER A 140 -24.71 -6.88 -6.33
CA SER A 140 -25.13 -8.24 -5.98
C SER A 140 -25.96 -8.24 -4.68
N GLU A 141 -26.85 -9.22 -4.51
CA GLU A 141 -27.63 -9.34 -3.26
C GLU A 141 -26.75 -9.53 -2.02
N GLY A 142 -25.56 -10.13 -2.18
CA GLY A 142 -24.58 -10.28 -1.10
C GLY A 142 -24.02 -8.93 -0.64
N ASP A 143 -23.70 -8.04 -1.58
CA ASP A 143 -23.20 -6.70 -1.30
C ASP A 143 -24.29 -5.80 -0.69
N ARG A 144 -25.54 -5.95 -1.16
CA ARG A 144 -26.71 -5.28 -0.57
C ARG A 144 -26.89 -5.68 0.89
N ARG A 145 -26.79 -6.97 1.21
CA ARG A 145 -26.87 -7.47 2.60
C ARG A 145 -25.72 -6.98 3.47
N LEU A 146 -24.52 -6.81 2.90
CA LEU A 146 -23.36 -6.30 3.63
C LEU A 146 -23.55 -4.81 4.00
N LEU A 147 -24.14 -4.02 3.11
CA LEU A 147 -24.45 -2.60 3.31
C LEU A 147 -25.69 -2.35 4.17
N GLN A 148 -26.65 -3.27 4.15
CA GLN A 148 -27.86 -3.25 4.99
C GLN A 148 -27.62 -3.83 6.39
N SER A 149 -26.44 -4.40 6.66
CA SER A 149 -26.14 -4.97 7.97
C SER A 149 -25.89 -3.84 8.98
N PRO A 150 -26.62 -3.79 10.11
CA PRO A 150 -26.32 -2.86 11.19
C PRO A 150 -24.85 -3.04 11.62
N GLN A 151 -24.19 -1.96 12.03
CA GLN A 151 -22.83 -2.01 12.59
C GLN A 151 -22.74 -3.04 13.72
N GLY A 152 -22.32 -4.27 13.41
CA GLY A 152 -22.32 -5.39 14.33
C GLY A 152 -22.69 -6.71 13.66
N GLY A 153 -21.74 -7.32 12.95
CA GLY A 153 -21.88 -8.71 12.50
C GLY A 153 -21.02 -9.14 11.33
N THR A 154 -19.71 -8.81 11.31
CA THR A 154 -18.79 -9.58 10.46
C THR A 154 -18.80 -11.01 11.01
N LYS A 155 -19.33 -11.97 10.23
CA LYS A 155 -19.36 -13.38 10.65
C LYS A 155 -17.92 -13.84 10.90
N VAL A 156 -17.61 -14.19 12.16
CA VAL A 156 -16.31 -14.70 12.57
C VAL A 156 -16.27 -16.20 12.31
N ASP A 157 -15.26 -16.67 11.58
CA ASP A 157 -15.07 -18.10 11.33
C ASP A 157 -14.28 -18.79 12.45
N VAL A 158 -13.32 -18.08 13.04
CA VAL A 158 -12.55 -18.58 14.16
C VAL A 158 -12.03 -17.49 15.08
N MET A 159 -11.93 -17.80 16.37
CA MET A 159 -11.40 -16.91 17.39
C MET A 159 -10.03 -17.37 17.91
N VAL A 160 -9.13 -16.42 18.09
CA VAL A 160 -7.83 -16.56 18.75
C VAL A 160 -7.86 -15.80 20.06
N ALA A 161 -7.57 -16.47 21.18
CA ALA A 161 -7.49 -15.82 22.49
C ALA A 161 -6.42 -16.47 23.36
N LYS A 162 -5.51 -15.65 23.93
CA LYS A 162 -4.39 -16.17 24.75
C LYS A 162 -4.86 -16.81 26.05
N ASP A 163 -6.00 -16.36 26.58
CA ASP A 163 -6.65 -16.86 27.80
C ASP A 163 -7.32 -18.24 27.61
N GLY A 164 -7.40 -18.75 26.38
CA GLY A 164 -8.03 -20.03 26.04
C GLY A 164 -9.53 -19.95 25.77
N THR A 165 -10.13 -18.76 25.74
CA THR A 165 -11.56 -18.58 25.38
C THR A 165 -11.84 -18.74 23.88
N GLY A 166 -10.80 -18.66 23.04
CA GLY A 166 -10.85 -18.89 21.60
C GLY A 166 -10.42 -20.31 21.22
N LYS A 167 -10.74 -20.72 19.98
CA LYS A 167 -10.36 -22.04 19.43
C LYS A 167 -8.84 -22.24 19.37
N TYR A 168 -8.09 -21.16 19.14
CA TYR A 168 -6.63 -21.17 19.10
C TYR A 168 -6.05 -20.18 20.11
N LYS A 169 -4.86 -20.48 20.66
CA LYS A 169 -4.12 -19.55 21.53
C LYS A 169 -3.16 -18.63 20.77
N THR A 170 -2.80 -18.99 19.54
CA THR A 170 -1.84 -18.28 18.69
C THR A 170 -2.45 -17.97 17.33
N ILE A 171 -1.99 -16.88 16.72
CA ILE A 171 -2.45 -16.46 15.40
C ILE A 171 -1.93 -17.44 14.33
N ALA A 172 -0.68 -17.92 14.48
CA ALA A 172 -0.09 -18.91 13.58
C ALA A 172 -0.94 -20.19 13.48
N ALA A 173 -1.47 -20.69 14.60
CA ALA A 173 -2.31 -21.88 14.59
C ALA A 173 -3.62 -21.65 13.81
N ALA A 174 -4.25 -20.49 13.96
CA ALA A 174 -5.44 -20.14 13.21
C ALA A 174 -5.17 -20.00 11.70
N LEU A 175 -4.08 -19.33 11.32
CA LEU A 175 -3.65 -19.21 9.92
C LEU A 175 -3.36 -20.58 9.29
N ASN A 176 -2.68 -21.46 10.03
CA ASN A 176 -2.37 -22.82 9.58
C ASN A 176 -3.64 -23.67 9.39
N ALA A 177 -4.69 -23.43 10.18
CA ALA A 177 -5.95 -24.15 10.09
C ALA A 177 -6.95 -23.59 9.07
N ALA A 178 -6.75 -22.35 8.60
CA ALA A 178 -7.65 -21.73 7.62
C ALA A 178 -7.75 -22.56 6.32
N PRO A 179 -8.88 -22.53 5.59
CA PRO A 179 -9.04 -23.30 4.35
C PRO A 179 -8.09 -22.81 3.25
N ASN A 180 -7.63 -23.73 2.41
CA ASN A 180 -6.92 -23.38 1.17
C ASN A 180 -7.91 -22.89 0.11
N GLN A 181 -7.51 -21.91 -0.71
CA GLN A 181 -8.29 -21.44 -1.87
C GLN A 181 -9.73 -21.01 -1.55
N SER A 182 -9.95 -20.38 -0.39
CA SER A 182 -11.28 -19.87 -0.04
C SER A 182 -11.74 -18.82 -1.04
N LYS A 183 -12.92 -19.03 -1.64
CA LYS A 183 -13.59 -18.00 -2.46
C LYS A 183 -14.24 -16.90 -1.62
N GLN A 184 -14.46 -17.17 -0.34
CA GLN A 184 -15.07 -16.24 0.62
C GLN A 184 -14.01 -15.71 1.59
N ILE A 185 -14.30 -14.57 2.20
CA ILE A 185 -13.45 -14.00 3.24
C ILE A 185 -13.51 -14.92 4.47
N TYR A 186 -12.35 -15.41 4.92
CA TYR A 186 -12.22 -16.20 6.14
C TYR A 186 -11.73 -15.30 7.28
N VAL A 187 -12.58 -15.09 8.27
CA VAL A 187 -12.39 -14.09 9.33
C VAL A 187 -11.83 -14.75 10.59
N ILE A 188 -10.60 -14.37 10.94
CA ILE A 188 -9.92 -14.74 12.17
C ILE A 188 -10.04 -13.55 13.14
N HIS A 189 -10.89 -13.70 14.16
CA HIS A 189 -11.01 -12.71 15.24
C HIS A 189 -9.93 -12.96 16.29
N ILE A 190 -9.12 -11.95 16.57
CA ILE A 190 -7.98 -12.01 17.48
C ILE A 190 -8.28 -11.11 18.68
N ARG A 191 -8.51 -11.73 19.82
CA ARG A 191 -8.83 -11.04 21.07
C ARG A 191 -7.68 -10.14 21.53
N ALA A 192 -7.99 -9.22 22.43
CA ALA A 192 -7.01 -8.35 23.05
C ALA A 192 -5.81 -9.15 23.62
N GLY A 193 -4.60 -8.66 23.36
CA GLY A 193 -3.37 -9.30 23.80
C GLY A 193 -2.17 -8.90 22.94
N ILE A 194 -0.98 -9.16 23.49
CA ILE A 194 0.30 -8.98 22.81
C ILE A 194 0.78 -10.35 22.33
N TYR A 195 0.86 -10.55 21.02
CA TYR A 195 1.23 -11.78 20.33
C TYR A 195 2.66 -11.67 19.80
N HIS A 196 3.60 -12.35 20.48
CA HIS A 196 5.01 -12.42 20.09
C HIS A 196 5.21 -13.51 19.03
N GLU A 197 4.77 -13.25 17.80
CA GLU A 197 4.79 -14.22 16.71
C GLU A 197 5.42 -13.62 15.46
N LYS A 198 6.19 -14.44 14.72
CA LYS A 198 6.60 -14.12 13.35
C LYS A 198 5.67 -14.83 12.39
N LEU A 199 4.87 -14.08 11.66
CA LEU A 199 3.72 -14.60 10.90
C LEU A 199 3.90 -14.38 9.40
N MET A 200 3.47 -15.36 8.61
CA MET A 200 3.34 -15.25 7.17
C MET A 200 1.96 -15.79 6.75
N VAL A 201 1.17 -14.94 6.09
CA VAL A 201 -0.13 -15.31 5.54
C VAL A 201 0.07 -15.79 4.10
N THR A 202 -0.18 -17.07 3.88
CA THR A 202 0.02 -17.74 2.58
C THR A 202 -1.29 -18.22 1.94
N LYS A 203 -2.42 -18.00 2.60
CA LYS A 203 -3.76 -18.37 2.11
C LYS A 203 -4.54 -17.12 1.73
N GLN A 204 -5.29 -17.21 0.63
CA GLN A 204 -6.04 -16.10 0.06
C GLN A 204 -7.26 -15.74 0.93
N ASN A 205 -7.73 -14.50 0.80
CA ASN A 205 -8.97 -13.99 1.38
C ASN A 205 -9.06 -14.16 2.91
N ILE A 206 -7.93 -14.05 3.61
CA ILE A 206 -7.88 -14.02 5.08
C ILE A 206 -8.15 -12.60 5.57
N MET A 207 -9.07 -12.44 6.51
CA MET A 207 -9.24 -11.22 7.30
C MET A 207 -8.81 -11.45 8.74
N LEU A 208 -7.89 -10.63 9.24
CA LEU A 208 -7.60 -10.53 10.66
C LEU A 208 -8.41 -9.38 11.26
N LEU A 209 -9.22 -9.67 12.27
CA LEU A 209 -10.02 -8.69 13.00
C LEU A 209 -9.53 -8.64 14.44
N GLY A 210 -8.97 -7.53 14.91
CA GLY A 210 -8.62 -7.34 16.31
C GLY A 210 -9.75 -6.76 17.15
N ASP A 211 -9.59 -6.76 18.48
CA ASP A 211 -10.49 -6.09 19.42
C ASP A 211 -10.29 -4.56 19.45
N GLY A 212 -9.28 -4.04 18.74
CA GLY A 212 -8.90 -2.63 18.71
C GLY A 212 -7.40 -2.46 18.50
N LYS A 213 -6.98 -1.43 17.75
CA LYS A 213 -5.55 -1.19 17.47
C LYS A 213 -4.70 -0.99 18.73
N SER A 214 -5.27 -0.48 19.82
CA SER A 214 -4.59 -0.36 21.12
C SER A 214 -4.62 -1.63 21.98
N LEU A 215 -5.36 -2.66 21.55
CA LEU A 215 -5.65 -3.86 22.37
C LEU A 215 -5.04 -5.13 21.78
N THR A 216 -5.09 -5.31 20.46
CA THR A 216 -4.56 -6.48 19.76
C THR A 216 -3.28 -6.13 19.03
N VAL A 217 -2.14 -6.66 19.49
CA VAL A 217 -0.81 -6.31 18.98
C VAL A 217 -0.04 -7.55 18.56
N VAL A 218 0.44 -7.59 17.32
CA VAL A 218 1.45 -8.55 16.85
C VAL A 218 2.81 -7.87 16.90
N THR A 219 3.78 -8.44 17.62
CA THR A 219 5.08 -7.80 17.85
C THR A 219 6.25 -8.76 17.69
N GLY A 220 7.39 -8.20 17.28
CA GLY A 220 8.71 -8.83 17.37
C GLY A 220 9.81 -7.77 17.44
N SER A 221 11.07 -8.17 17.32
CA SER A 221 12.22 -7.25 17.42
C SER A 221 13.37 -7.64 16.49
N ASN A 222 13.03 -8.14 15.29
CA ASN A 222 14.00 -8.58 14.30
C ASN A 222 14.53 -7.36 13.52
N GLY A 223 15.82 -7.05 13.70
CA GLY A 223 16.53 -6.03 12.92
C GLY A 223 17.50 -6.64 11.91
N TYR A 224 17.98 -5.82 10.97
CA TYR A 224 18.83 -6.24 9.86
C TYR A 224 20.11 -6.95 10.31
N THR A 225 20.70 -6.50 11.43
CA THR A 225 21.93 -7.10 11.99
C THR A 225 21.77 -8.59 12.32
N LYS A 226 20.56 -9.01 12.71
CA LYS A 226 20.22 -10.41 13.00
C LYS A 226 19.69 -11.15 11.76
N ALA A 227 18.87 -10.49 10.95
CA ALA A 227 18.16 -11.13 9.84
C ALA A 227 19.00 -11.25 8.56
N GLY A 228 19.97 -10.35 8.33
CA GLY A 228 20.80 -10.30 7.13
C GLY A 228 20.08 -9.81 5.85
N SER A 229 18.79 -9.53 5.94
CA SER A 229 17.93 -9.03 4.86
C SER A 229 16.75 -8.27 5.43
N THR A 230 16.38 -7.12 4.85
CA THR A 230 15.17 -6.38 5.24
C THR A 230 13.91 -7.24 5.12
N GLN A 231 13.82 -8.12 4.11
CA GLN A 231 12.65 -8.99 3.96
C GLN A 231 12.46 -9.88 5.19
N PHE A 232 13.52 -10.52 5.68
CA PHE A 232 13.44 -11.38 6.86
C PHE A 232 13.35 -10.64 8.19
N THR A 233 13.44 -9.31 8.23
CA THR A 233 13.16 -8.53 9.44
C THR A 233 11.67 -8.46 9.75
N ALA A 234 10.79 -8.64 8.75
CA ALA A 234 9.35 -8.44 8.95
C ALA A 234 8.79 -9.43 9.98
N ASN A 235 8.12 -8.89 11.00
CA ASN A 235 7.42 -9.71 12.00
C ASN A 235 6.10 -10.26 11.44
N PHE A 236 5.47 -9.53 10.52
CA PHE A 236 4.27 -9.97 9.82
C PHE A 236 4.44 -9.81 8.30
N MET A 237 4.12 -10.86 7.55
CA MET A 237 4.15 -10.87 6.09
C MET A 237 2.78 -11.28 5.53
N ALA A 238 2.15 -10.40 4.76
CA ALA A 238 0.96 -10.73 3.97
C ALA A 238 1.37 -11.06 2.52
N SER A 239 1.35 -12.33 2.15
CA SER A 239 1.88 -12.81 0.86
C SER A 239 0.84 -13.41 -0.09
N ALA A 240 -0.40 -13.58 0.37
CA ALA A 240 -1.50 -14.13 -0.42
C ALA A 240 -2.59 -13.08 -0.65
N ASN A 241 -3.14 -13.06 -1.86
CA ASN A 241 -4.08 -12.04 -2.34
C ASN A 241 -5.37 -11.95 -1.50
N GLY A 242 -5.95 -10.75 -1.48
CA GLY A 242 -7.19 -10.47 -0.74
C GLY A 242 -7.00 -10.42 0.78
N PHE A 243 -5.76 -10.26 1.26
CA PHE A 243 -5.50 -10.13 2.69
C PHE A 243 -6.12 -8.85 3.26
N MET A 244 -6.79 -8.96 4.40
CA MET A 244 -7.33 -7.84 5.14
C MET A 244 -6.90 -7.85 6.60
N ALA A 245 -6.70 -6.67 7.16
CA ALA A 245 -6.51 -6.50 8.60
C ALA A 245 -7.30 -5.30 9.09
N ARG A 246 -7.92 -5.45 10.27
CA ARG A 246 -8.72 -4.39 10.89
C ARG A 246 -8.53 -4.35 12.40
N ASP A 247 -8.52 -3.14 12.95
CA ASP A 247 -8.56 -2.89 14.40
C ASP A 247 -7.44 -3.63 15.16
N MET A 248 -6.20 -3.61 14.64
CA MET A 248 -5.04 -4.27 15.26
C MET A 248 -3.72 -3.55 14.97
N THR A 249 -2.66 -3.91 15.70
CA THR A 249 -1.32 -3.32 15.56
C THR A 249 -0.28 -4.33 15.09
N PHE A 250 0.59 -3.90 14.18
CA PHE A 250 1.81 -4.60 13.76
C PHE A 250 3.01 -3.81 14.24
N GLU A 251 3.89 -4.42 15.04
CA GLU A 251 5.00 -3.71 15.70
C GLU A 251 6.35 -4.41 15.51
N ASN A 252 7.40 -3.62 15.28
CA ASN A 252 8.79 -4.05 15.40
C ASN A 252 9.57 -3.20 16.42
N LYS A 253 9.95 -3.85 17.53
CA LYS A 253 10.69 -3.28 18.66
C LYS A 253 12.22 -3.40 18.52
N ALA A 254 12.75 -3.64 17.32
CA ALA A 254 14.22 -3.66 17.11
C ALA A 254 14.88 -2.32 17.49
N GLY A 255 14.13 -1.22 17.45
CA GLY A 255 14.60 0.12 17.79
C GLY A 255 15.44 0.75 16.69
N PRO A 256 15.86 2.02 16.86
CA PRO A 256 16.61 2.75 15.84
C PRO A 256 18.04 2.21 15.65
N TYR A 257 18.59 1.49 16.64
CA TYR A 257 19.86 0.79 16.53
C TYR A 257 19.76 -0.56 15.79
N GLY A 258 18.54 -1.04 15.52
CA GLY A 258 18.29 -2.30 14.80
C GLY A 258 18.57 -2.23 13.29
N GLY A 259 18.83 -1.03 12.75
CA GLY A 259 18.85 -0.77 11.31
C GLY A 259 17.46 -1.01 10.71
N GLN A 260 17.41 -1.54 9.49
CA GLN A 260 16.16 -1.92 8.84
C GLN A 260 15.39 -2.94 9.69
N ALA A 261 14.11 -2.69 9.95
CA ALA A 261 13.29 -3.54 10.82
C ALA A 261 11.80 -3.39 10.52
N ALA A 262 11.32 -4.15 9.52
CA ALA A 262 9.92 -4.08 9.11
C ALA A 262 8.98 -4.61 10.21
N ALA A 263 7.92 -3.87 10.49
CA ALA A 263 6.79 -4.35 11.29
C ALA A 263 5.85 -5.18 10.41
N LEU A 264 5.58 -4.67 9.21
CA LEU A 264 4.67 -5.26 8.24
C LEU A 264 5.29 -5.24 6.84
N LEU A 265 5.30 -6.40 6.18
CA LEU A 265 5.63 -6.54 4.76
C LEU A 265 4.40 -7.03 4.00
N VAL A 266 4.04 -6.33 2.93
CA VAL A 266 2.85 -6.65 2.13
C VAL A 266 3.23 -6.92 0.68
N ARG A 267 2.94 -8.15 0.24
CA ARG A 267 3.01 -8.66 -1.13
C ARG A 267 1.69 -9.37 -1.47
N SER A 268 0.57 -8.75 -1.10
CA SER A 268 -0.77 -9.25 -1.38
C SER A 268 -1.46 -8.29 -2.32
N ASP A 269 -1.90 -8.78 -3.48
CA ASP A 269 -2.76 -7.99 -4.35
C ASP A 269 -4.13 -7.79 -3.71
N ARG A 270 -4.74 -6.63 -3.97
CA ARG A 270 -6.06 -6.26 -3.44
C ARG A 270 -6.13 -6.42 -1.91
N SER A 271 -5.09 -5.98 -1.21
CA SER A 271 -5.03 -6.00 0.25
C SER A 271 -5.52 -4.71 0.88
N ALA A 272 -6.25 -4.80 1.99
CA ALA A 272 -6.80 -3.65 2.69
C ALA A 272 -6.50 -3.66 4.19
N PHE A 273 -6.11 -2.51 4.72
CA PHE A 273 -5.82 -2.30 6.15
C PHE A 273 -6.69 -1.18 6.67
N TYR A 274 -7.50 -1.44 7.69
CA TYR A 274 -8.45 -0.46 8.22
C TYR A 274 -8.30 -0.27 9.74
N ARG A 275 -8.04 0.98 10.17
CA ARG A 275 -7.80 1.31 11.59
C ARG A 275 -6.72 0.43 12.21
N CYS A 276 -5.64 0.21 11.48
CA CYS A 276 -4.46 -0.49 11.98
C CYS A 276 -3.41 0.50 12.49
N SER A 277 -2.56 0.07 13.42
CA SER A 277 -1.30 0.78 13.68
C SER A 277 -0.12 -0.05 13.19
N ILE A 278 0.86 0.60 12.57
CA ILE A 278 2.07 -0.03 12.04
C ILE A 278 3.26 0.73 12.62
N ILE A 279 3.96 0.09 13.55
CA ILE A 279 4.88 0.77 14.47
C ILE A 279 6.29 0.21 14.32
N GLY A 280 7.25 1.10 14.03
CA GLY A 280 8.65 0.75 13.93
C GLY A 280 9.55 1.98 13.99
N TYR A 281 10.77 1.84 13.45
CA TYR A 281 11.73 2.92 13.26
C TYR A 281 12.15 3.00 11.79
N GLN A 282 13.23 2.33 11.39
CA GLN A 282 13.65 2.29 10.00
C GLN A 282 12.94 1.15 9.26
N ASP A 283 12.44 1.43 8.05
CA ASP A 283 11.75 0.48 7.16
C ASP A 283 10.46 -0.13 7.75
N THR A 284 9.68 0.63 8.54
CA THR A 284 8.51 0.14 9.28
C THR A 284 7.49 -0.63 8.43
N LEU A 285 6.99 -0.02 7.34
CA LEU A 285 6.01 -0.60 6.44
C LEU A 285 6.64 -0.86 5.08
N TYR A 286 6.88 -2.13 4.79
CA TYR A 286 7.34 -2.58 3.48
C TYR A 286 6.16 -2.93 2.57
N ALA A 287 5.59 -1.90 1.94
CA ALA A 287 4.60 -2.00 0.87
C ALA A 287 5.27 -2.51 -0.43
N HIS A 288 5.64 -3.79 -0.43
CA HIS A 288 6.59 -4.37 -1.37
C HIS A 288 6.12 -4.30 -2.83
N SER A 289 4.97 -4.88 -3.16
CA SER A 289 4.43 -4.90 -4.53
C SER A 289 2.91 -5.13 -4.55
N LEU A 290 2.31 -5.07 -5.75
CA LEU A 290 0.86 -5.26 -6.01
C LEU A 290 0.00 -4.10 -5.48
N ARG A 291 -1.34 -4.22 -5.55
CA ARG A 291 -2.28 -3.17 -5.12
C ARG A 291 -2.60 -3.27 -3.63
N GLN A 292 -2.52 -2.14 -2.94
CA GLN A 292 -2.70 -2.08 -1.49
C GLN A 292 -3.49 -0.82 -1.10
N PHE A 293 -4.35 -0.94 -0.10
CA PHE A 293 -5.12 0.18 0.44
C PHE A 293 -4.99 0.25 1.97
N TYR A 294 -4.69 1.43 2.48
CA TYR A 294 -4.57 1.70 3.91
C TYR A 294 -5.51 2.84 4.26
N ARG A 295 -6.44 2.61 5.19
CA ARG A 295 -7.48 3.56 5.58
C ARG A 295 -7.47 3.77 7.09
N GLU A 296 -7.41 5.02 7.53
CA GLU A 296 -7.45 5.39 8.97
C GLU A 296 -6.36 4.69 9.80
N CYS A 297 -5.21 4.42 9.18
CA CYS A 297 -4.07 3.78 9.83
C CYS A 297 -3.12 4.81 10.46
N ASP A 298 -2.47 4.42 11.55
CA ASP A 298 -1.36 5.19 12.14
C ASP A 298 -0.03 4.50 11.83
N ILE A 299 0.84 5.15 11.08
CA ILE A 299 2.12 4.58 10.63
C ILE A 299 3.26 5.37 11.22
N TYR A 300 4.10 4.71 12.03
CA TYR A 300 5.17 5.35 12.77
C TYR A 300 6.55 4.94 12.26
N GLY A 301 7.49 5.88 12.16
CA GLY A 301 8.88 5.52 11.94
C GLY A 301 9.83 6.70 11.82
N THR A 302 11.01 6.43 11.26
CA THR A 302 12.12 7.39 11.17
C THR A 302 12.63 7.47 9.74
N ILE A 303 13.52 6.56 9.33
CA ILE A 303 14.12 6.50 8.00
C ILE A 303 13.31 5.54 7.13
N ASP A 304 12.91 6.00 5.95
CA ASP A 304 12.25 5.22 4.90
C ASP A 304 11.07 4.37 5.43
N PHE A 305 10.29 4.92 6.37
CA PHE A 305 9.38 4.09 7.15
C PHE A 305 8.15 3.60 6.37
N ILE A 306 7.91 4.14 5.16
CA ILE A 306 7.06 3.54 4.13
C ILE A 306 7.92 3.33 2.88
N LEU A 307 8.29 2.08 2.59
CA LEU A 307 9.14 1.72 1.47
C LEU A 307 8.54 0.61 0.61
N GLY A 308 9.05 0.48 -0.62
CA GLY A 308 8.64 -0.57 -1.55
C GLY A 308 8.17 -0.03 -2.90
N ASN A 309 7.58 -0.91 -3.70
CA ASN A 309 7.15 -0.62 -5.06
C ASN A 309 5.71 -1.10 -5.32
N ALA A 310 4.85 -1.11 -4.31
CA ALA A 310 3.42 -1.33 -4.49
C ALA A 310 2.76 -0.18 -5.28
N ALA A 311 1.59 -0.45 -5.84
CA ALA A 311 0.59 0.58 -6.09
C ALA A 311 -0.22 0.72 -4.79
N ALA A 312 0.12 1.70 -3.95
CA ALA A 312 -0.45 1.82 -2.61
C ALA A 312 -1.08 3.20 -2.41
N VAL A 313 -2.35 3.19 -1.96
CA VAL A 313 -3.05 4.41 -1.53
C VAL A 313 -3.23 4.38 -0.02
N PHE A 314 -2.77 5.43 0.63
CA PHE A 314 -2.96 5.71 2.04
C PHE A 314 -4.00 6.82 2.12
N GLN A 315 -5.16 6.54 2.72
CA GLN A 315 -6.27 7.48 2.78
C GLN A 315 -6.68 7.76 4.22
N THR A 316 -6.68 9.04 4.62
CA THR A 316 -7.04 9.44 5.99
C THR A 316 -6.16 8.76 7.04
N CYS A 317 -4.89 8.51 6.71
CA CYS A 317 -3.90 7.93 7.62
C CYS A 317 -3.11 9.02 8.35
N ASN A 318 -2.62 8.70 9.54
CA ASN A 318 -1.61 9.50 10.22
C ASN A 318 -0.21 8.93 9.93
N LEU A 319 0.67 9.77 9.39
CA LEU A 319 2.05 9.45 9.07
C LEU A 319 2.94 10.14 10.10
N ILE A 320 3.48 9.38 11.05
CA ILE A 320 3.98 9.91 12.32
C ILE A 320 5.50 9.69 12.42
N ALA A 321 6.26 10.76 12.22
CA ALA A 321 7.71 10.74 12.33
C ALA A 321 8.15 10.72 13.80
N ARG A 322 9.08 9.82 14.14
CA ARG A 322 9.62 9.64 15.49
C ARG A 322 10.99 10.27 15.63
N LYS A 323 11.50 10.34 16.85
CA LYS A 323 12.90 10.69 17.12
C LYS A 323 13.87 9.65 16.53
N PRO A 324 14.72 10.01 15.55
CA PRO A 324 15.76 9.13 15.03
C PRO A 324 17.02 9.16 15.91
N LEU A 325 18.08 8.44 15.51
CA LEU A 325 19.38 8.60 16.17
C LEU A 325 19.94 10.01 15.91
N LYS A 326 20.84 10.45 16.80
CA LYS A 326 21.53 11.74 16.64
C LYS A 326 22.24 11.79 15.29
N GLY A 327 21.99 12.86 14.52
CA GLY A 327 22.60 13.09 13.20
C GLY A 327 21.86 12.42 12.03
N GLN A 328 20.79 11.65 12.30
CA GLN A 328 19.92 11.13 11.25
C GLN A 328 18.75 12.08 10.97
N SER A 329 18.26 12.02 9.73
CA SER A 329 17.02 12.67 9.30
C SER A 329 15.90 11.63 9.23
N ASN A 330 14.66 12.09 9.37
CA ASN A 330 13.49 11.29 9.07
C ASN A 330 13.15 11.39 7.58
N VAL A 331 12.70 10.28 7.01
CA VAL A 331 12.22 10.20 5.63
C VAL A 331 10.96 9.32 5.62
N ILE A 332 9.83 9.91 5.22
CA ILE A 332 8.54 9.21 5.27
C ILE A 332 8.48 8.11 4.20
N THR A 333 8.86 8.42 2.97
CA THR A 333 8.76 7.47 1.86
C THR A 333 10.05 7.18 1.12
N ALA A 334 10.26 5.92 0.78
CA ALA A 334 11.31 5.47 -0.12
C ALA A 334 10.71 4.57 -1.22
N GLN A 335 10.13 5.22 -2.23
CA GLN A 335 9.40 4.51 -3.27
C GLN A 335 10.37 3.95 -4.34
N GLY A 336 10.19 2.67 -4.66
CA GLY A 336 11.14 1.84 -5.40
C GLY A 336 10.76 1.51 -6.85
N ARG A 337 10.05 2.39 -7.56
CA ARG A 337 9.74 2.18 -8.99
C ARG A 337 11.00 2.28 -9.85
N GLY A 338 11.34 1.19 -10.53
CA GLY A 338 12.57 1.06 -11.31
C GLY A 338 12.35 1.03 -12.82
N ASP A 339 11.11 0.84 -13.29
CA ASP A 339 10.72 0.92 -14.71
C ASP A 339 9.67 2.02 -14.92
N PRO A 340 9.74 2.84 -15.99
CA PRO A 340 8.69 3.82 -16.28
C PRO A 340 7.37 3.18 -16.72
N ASN A 341 7.37 1.89 -17.08
CA ASN A 341 6.18 1.16 -17.49
C ASN A 341 5.45 0.50 -16.31
N GLU A 342 6.04 0.48 -15.11
CA GLU A 342 5.36 0.04 -13.90
C GLU A 342 4.21 0.98 -13.53
N ASN A 343 3.06 0.39 -13.19
CA ASN A 343 1.87 1.09 -12.73
C ASN A 343 1.88 1.35 -11.21
N THR A 344 3.07 1.34 -10.59
CA THR A 344 3.27 1.40 -9.14
C THR A 344 3.54 2.82 -8.65
N GLY A 345 3.35 3.07 -7.36
CA GLY A 345 3.49 4.40 -6.77
C GLY A 345 2.87 4.48 -5.39
N PHE A 346 3.28 5.45 -4.60
CA PHE A 346 2.65 5.77 -3.32
C PHE A 346 1.81 7.03 -3.46
N SER A 347 0.56 6.96 -3.00
CA SER A 347 -0.35 8.08 -2.93
C SER A 347 -0.82 8.29 -1.50
N MET A 348 -0.45 9.42 -0.93
CA MET A 348 -0.90 9.88 0.37
C MET A 348 -2.04 10.84 0.10
N HIS A 349 -3.27 10.40 0.39
CA HIS A 349 -4.50 11.09 0.04
C HIS A 349 -5.27 11.46 1.30
N ASN A 350 -5.40 12.75 1.59
CA ASN A 350 -6.06 13.21 2.82
C ASN A 350 -5.43 12.64 4.11
N CYS A 351 -4.11 12.42 4.09
CA CYS A 351 -3.34 12.00 5.27
C CYS A 351 -2.87 13.20 6.09
N THR A 352 -2.52 12.94 7.35
CA THR A 352 -1.92 13.92 8.26
C THR A 352 -0.48 13.52 8.55
N VAL A 353 0.49 14.41 8.31
CA VAL A 353 1.90 14.20 8.64
C VAL A 353 2.21 14.91 9.96
N LEU A 354 2.66 14.15 10.96
CA LEU A 354 2.81 14.60 12.35
C LEU A 354 4.15 14.20 12.96
N ALA A 355 4.56 14.92 14.00
CA ALA A 355 5.65 14.50 14.89
C ALA A 355 5.10 13.66 16.06
N ALA A 356 5.75 12.53 16.35
CA ALA A 356 5.50 11.79 17.58
C ALA A 356 5.92 12.59 18.82
N ALA A 357 5.36 12.23 19.98
CA ALA A 357 5.68 12.90 21.25
C ALA A 357 7.18 12.92 21.59
N ASP A 358 7.95 11.91 21.14
CA ASP A 358 9.40 11.85 21.34
C ASP A 358 10.20 12.79 20.42
N LEU A 359 9.62 13.21 19.28
CA LEU A 359 10.21 14.12 18.31
C LEU A 359 9.83 15.57 18.58
N VAL A 360 8.61 15.85 19.05
CA VAL A 360 8.08 17.22 19.26
C VAL A 360 9.07 18.16 19.97
N PRO A 361 9.75 17.77 21.08
CA PRO A 361 10.68 18.66 21.79
C PRO A 361 11.91 19.07 20.97
N ILE A 362 12.28 18.29 19.94
CA ILE A 362 13.49 18.46 19.15
C ILE A 362 13.22 18.58 17.65
N LYS A 363 11.95 18.70 17.23
CA LYS A 363 11.55 18.63 15.81
C LYS A 363 12.20 19.70 14.93
N LYS A 364 12.58 20.84 15.51
CA LYS A 364 13.33 21.90 14.80
C LYS A 364 14.79 21.55 14.51
N SER A 365 15.36 20.57 15.22
CA SER A 365 16.74 20.12 15.08
C SER A 365 16.87 18.80 14.31
N VAL A 366 15.76 18.22 13.85
CA VAL A 366 15.72 16.97 13.11
C VAL A 366 15.00 17.23 11.79
N LEU A 367 15.71 17.07 10.68
CA LEU A 367 15.12 17.22 9.36
C LEU A 367 14.14 16.07 9.10
N THR A 368 12.93 16.38 8.62
CA THR A 368 11.95 15.38 8.19
C THR A 368 11.53 15.65 6.76
N HIS A 369 11.74 14.68 5.87
CA HIS A 369 11.42 14.79 4.44
C HIS A 369 10.24 13.87 4.07
N LEU A 370 9.45 14.31 3.09
CA LEU A 370 8.32 13.59 2.51
C LEU A 370 8.76 12.29 1.83
N GLY A 371 9.97 12.26 1.27
CA GLY A 371 10.54 11.05 0.69
C GLY A 371 11.89 11.23 0.00
N ARG A 372 12.45 10.12 -0.48
CA ARG A 372 13.66 10.06 -1.30
C ARG A 372 13.64 8.91 -2.33
N PRO A 373 14.31 9.05 -3.48
CA PRO A 373 14.10 8.14 -4.61
C PRO A 373 14.94 6.87 -4.51
N TRP A 374 14.41 5.83 -3.87
CA TRP A 374 15.10 4.54 -3.75
C TRP A 374 15.44 3.92 -5.12
N GLN A 375 14.62 4.16 -6.15
CA GLN A 375 14.85 3.69 -7.51
C GLN A 375 14.62 4.79 -8.55
N LYS A 376 15.16 4.56 -9.76
CA LYS A 376 15.31 5.57 -10.83
C LYS A 376 14.03 6.31 -11.20
N TYR A 377 12.87 5.66 -11.13
CA TYR A 377 11.58 6.23 -11.52
C TYR A 377 10.64 6.41 -10.32
N SER A 378 11.20 6.58 -9.12
CA SER A 378 10.47 6.75 -7.87
C SER A 378 9.24 7.65 -8.04
N ARG A 379 8.09 7.20 -7.54
CA ARG A 379 6.81 7.91 -7.75
C ARG A 379 6.00 8.00 -6.47
N THR A 380 5.87 9.21 -5.97
CA THR A 380 5.17 9.52 -4.72
C THR A 380 4.35 10.79 -4.85
N VAL A 381 3.12 10.79 -4.36
CA VAL A 381 2.25 11.97 -4.35
C VAL A 381 1.67 12.19 -2.95
N TYR A 382 1.73 13.44 -2.48
CA TYR A 382 0.96 13.92 -1.33
C TYR A 382 -0.14 14.86 -1.82
N MET A 383 -1.38 14.48 -1.60
CA MET A 383 -2.52 15.25 -2.07
C MET A 383 -3.61 15.39 -1.02
N GLN A 384 -4.08 16.64 -0.85
CA GLN A 384 -5.08 17.02 0.15
C GLN A 384 -4.65 16.68 1.57
N CYS A 385 -3.33 16.58 1.81
CA CYS A 385 -2.77 16.23 3.10
C CYS A 385 -2.63 17.46 4.01
N PHE A 386 -2.69 17.24 5.32
CA PHE A 386 -2.17 18.19 6.28
C PHE A 386 -0.70 17.88 6.58
N LEU A 387 0.18 18.85 6.36
CA LEU A 387 1.62 18.75 6.60
C LEU A 387 1.99 19.67 7.77
N ASP A 388 2.34 19.10 8.92
CA ASP A 388 2.77 19.86 10.10
C ASP A 388 4.18 20.47 9.92
N ASP A 389 4.60 21.33 10.84
CA ASP A 389 5.79 22.18 10.76
C ASP A 389 7.13 21.43 10.82
N LEU A 390 7.11 20.12 11.07
CA LEU A 390 8.29 19.26 11.01
C LEU A 390 8.81 19.02 9.59
N VAL A 391 7.95 19.19 8.58
CA VAL A 391 8.32 18.94 7.18
C VAL A 391 9.30 20.00 6.75
N ASP A 392 10.51 19.57 6.40
CA ASP A 392 11.57 20.46 5.96
C ASP A 392 11.12 21.27 4.73
N PRO A 393 11.46 22.57 4.61
CA PRO A 393 11.05 23.38 3.46
C PRO A 393 11.48 22.83 2.10
N SER A 394 12.59 22.08 2.01
CA SER A 394 13.00 21.38 0.79
C SER A 394 12.00 20.31 0.35
N GLY A 395 11.26 19.74 1.31
CA GLY A 395 10.25 18.70 1.14
C GLY A 395 10.83 17.31 0.87
N TRP A 396 11.80 17.19 -0.03
CA TRP A 396 12.32 15.91 -0.53
C TRP A 396 13.83 15.83 -0.36
N LEU A 397 14.37 14.63 -0.20
CA LEU A 397 15.79 14.37 0.03
C LEU A 397 16.40 13.56 -1.12
N GLU A 398 17.62 13.90 -1.53
CA GLU A 398 18.34 13.09 -2.53
C GLU A 398 18.60 11.67 -2.02
N TRP A 399 18.68 10.71 -2.94
CA TRP A 399 19.17 9.37 -2.60
C TRP A 399 20.70 9.30 -2.64
N ASP A 400 21.28 9.70 -3.77
CA ASP A 400 22.73 9.72 -4.00
C ASP A 400 23.06 10.70 -5.15
N GLY A 401 23.54 11.89 -4.79
CA GLY A 401 23.82 12.97 -5.74
C GLY A 401 22.64 13.25 -6.69
N ASN A 402 22.90 13.20 -8.00
CA ASN A 402 21.91 13.48 -9.04
C ASN A 402 21.08 12.24 -9.46
N PHE A 403 21.18 11.11 -8.77
CA PHE A 403 20.42 9.91 -9.09
C PHE A 403 18.91 10.17 -9.07
N ALA A 404 18.20 9.68 -10.09
CA ALA A 404 16.74 9.75 -10.26
C ALA A 404 16.10 11.15 -10.36
N LEU A 405 16.78 12.25 -10.03
CA LEU A 405 16.18 13.59 -9.91
C LEU A 405 15.45 14.08 -11.17
N LYS A 406 15.85 13.59 -12.34
CA LYS A 406 15.22 13.90 -13.64
C LYS A 406 14.04 12.99 -14.01
N THR A 407 14.00 11.77 -13.45
CA THR A 407 13.11 10.69 -13.89
C THR A 407 12.07 10.28 -12.85
N LEU A 408 12.27 10.66 -11.59
CA LEU A 408 11.27 10.52 -10.53
C LEU A 408 10.02 11.38 -10.83
N TYR A 409 8.93 11.07 -10.14
CA TYR A 409 7.71 11.88 -10.12
C TYR A 409 7.32 12.11 -8.66
N TYR A 410 7.62 13.30 -8.13
CA TYR A 410 7.22 13.72 -6.79
C TYR A 410 6.23 14.86 -6.87
N GLY A 411 4.98 14.57 -6.49
CA GLY A 411 3.85 15.47 -6.66
C GLY A 411 3.28 15.97 -5.34
N GLU A 412 2.93 17.26 -5.29
CA GLU A 412 2.13 17.85 -4.22
C GLU A 412 0.87 18.51 -4.81
N TYR A 413 -0.31 18.24 -4.23
CA TYR A 413 -1.60 18.79 -4.70
C TYR A 413 -2.49 19.21 -3.52
N LEU A 414 -2.84 20.50 -3.43
CA LEU A 414 -3.77 21.03 -2.42
C LEU A 414 -3.48 20.59 -0.97
N ASN A 415 -2.20 20.49 -0.60
CA ASN A 415 -1.81 20.23 0.78
C ASN A 415 -2.00 21.50 1.63
N SER A 416 -2.26 21.31 2.92
CA SER A 416 -2.48 22.37 3.92
C SER A 416 -1.55 22.19 5.12
N GLY A 417 -1.54 23.17 6.03
CA GLY A 417 -0.70 23.15 7.22
C GLY A 417 0.65 23.87 7.05
N PRO A 418 1.36 24.11 8.16
CA PRO A 418 2.58 24.93 8.17
C PRO A 418 3.74 24.33 7.35
N GLY A 419 3.79 23.00 7.17
CA GLY A 419 4.78 22.31 6.33
C GLY A 419 4.46 22.25 4.84
N ALA A 420 3.29 22.74 4.40
CA ALA A 420 2.83 22.64 3.02
C ALA A 420 3.36 23.73 2.07
N GLY A 421 4.20 24.65 2.56
CA GLY A 421 4.75 25.73 1.75
C GLY A 421 5.65 25.22 0.61
N ILE A 422 5.28 25.51 -0.65
CA ILE A 422 6.00 25.03 -1.85
C ILE A 422 7.17 25.92 -2.31
N LYS A 423 7.30 27.16 -1.80
CA LYS A 423 8.25 28.17 -2.31
C LYS A 423 9.73 27.78 -2.19
N LYS A 424 10.06 26.92 -1.23
CA LYS A 424 11.45 26.50 -0.92
C LYS A 424 11.72 25.03 -1.26
N ARG A 425 10.79 24.38 -1.96
CA ARG A 425 10.96 23.01 -2.40
C ARG A 425 12.13 22.88 -3.35
N VAL A 426 12.68 21.69 -3.41
CA VAL A 426 13.73 21.30 -4.37
C VAL A 426 13.35 21.68 -5.81
N GLN A 427 14.36 22.02 -6.62
CA GLN A 427 14.17 22.43 -8.02
C GLN A 427 14.45 21.29 -9.00
N TRP A 428 14.19 20.04 -8.59
CA TRP A 428 14.45 18.87 -9.42
C TRP A 428 13.44 18.77 -10.57
N PRO A 429 13.84 18.37 -11.80
CA PRO A 429 12.89 18.22 -12.91
C PRO A 429 11.76 17.20 -12.65
N GLY A 430 12.01 16.22 -11.79
CA GLY A 430 11.00 15.24 -11.37
C GLY A 430 10.05 15.72 -10.28
N TYR A 431 10.34 16.85 -9.62
CA TYR A 431 9.43 17.46 -8.64
C TYR A 431 8.37 18.33 -9.33
N ARG A 432 7.11 18.23 -8.89
CA ARG A 432 5.98 18.91 -9.50
C ARG A 432 4.97 19.40 -8.47
N VAL A 433 4.63 20.68 -8.55
CA VAL A 433 3.38 21.19 -7.98
C VAL A 433 2.28 20.85 -8.97
N ILE A 434 1.40 19.92 -8.60
CA ILE A 434 0.31 19.48 -9.46
C ILE A 434 -0.74 20.60 -9.50
N LYS A 435 -1.11 21.03 -10.71
CA LYS A 435 -2.04 22.16 -10.91
C LYS A 435 -3.43 21.74 -11.38
N SER A 436 -3.56 20.53 -11.93
CA SER A 436 -4.82 20.06 -12.50
C SER A 436 -5.42 18.91 -11.70
N ALA A 437 -6.74 18.96 -11.49
CA ALA A 437 -7.47 17.85 -10.90
C ALA A 437 -7.36 16.57 -11.76
N GLY A 438 -7.24 16.70 -13.09
CA GLY A 438 -7.05 15.56 -13.99
C GLY A 438 -5.75 14.79 -13.74
N GLU A 439 -4.65 15.49 -13.47
CA GLU A 439 -3.38 14.86 -13.09
C GLU A 439 -3.46 14.24 -11.69
N ALA A 440 -4.01 14.97 -10.70
CA ALA A 440 -4.18 14.46 -9.34
C ALA A 440 -5.10 13.23 -9.28
N ASN A 441 -6.15 13.18 -10.11
CA ASN A 441 -7.09 12.06 -10.19
C ASN A 441 -6.41 10.72 -10.52
N GLN A 442 -5.27 10.72 -11.22
CA GLN A 442 -4.50 9.50 -11.53
C GLN A 442 -3.94 8.82 -10.26
N PHE A 443 -3.83 9.56 -9.16
CA PHE A 443 -3.29 9.08 -7.90
C PHE A 443 -4.37 8.78 -6.85
N THR A 444 -5.65 8.92 -7.21
CA THR A 444 -6.77 8.57 -6.31
C THR A 444 -6.91 7.06 -6.14
N VAL A 445 -7.78 6.64 -5.22
CA VAL A 445 -8.12 5.22 -5.02
C VAL A 445 -8.55 4.56 -6.33
N ASN A 446 -9.40 5.22 -7.12
CA ASN A 446 -9.79 4.64 -8.40
C ASN A 446 -8.69 4.78 -9.47
N GLY A 447 -7.97 5.92 -9.49
CA GLY A 447 -6.94 6.17 -10.49
C GLY A 447 -5.73 5.25 -10.41
N LEU A 448 -5.20 5.02 -9.20
CA LEU A 448 -3.93 4.29 -9.00
C LEU A 448 -4.13 2.78 -8.81
N ILE A 449 -5.16 2.38 -8.06
CA ILE A 449 -5.36 0.98 -7.62
C ILE A 449 -6.65 0.36 -8.14
N ASN A 450 -7.36 1.03 -9.06
CA ASN A 450 -8.65 0.60 -9.60
C ASN A 450 -9.64 0.21 -8.49
N GLY A 451 -9.70 1.01 -7.42
CA GLY A 451 -10.37 0.62 -6.18
C GLY A 451 -11.84 0.21 -6.32
N TYR A 452 -12.58 0.77 -7.28
CA TYR A 452 -13.98 0.40 -7.51
C TYR A 452 -14.17 -1.09 -7.85
N SER A 453 -13.17 -1.75 -8.43
CA SER A 453 -13.29 -3.14 -8.84
C SER A 453 -13.11 -4.15 -7.71
N TRP A 454 -12.67 -3.74 -6.52
CA TRP A 454 -12.32 -4.69 -5.45
C TRP A 454 -12.49 -4.20 -4.01
N LEU A 455 -12.51 -2.89 -3.75
CA LEU A 455 -12.74 -2.38 -2.40
C LEU A 455 -14.17 -2.58 -1.87
N PRO A 456 -15.25 -2.52 -2.68
CA PRO A 456 -16.61 -2.77 -2.18
C PRO A 456 -16.76 -4.09 -1.42
N SER A 457 -16.16 -5.17 -1.92
CA SER A 457 -16.23 -6.50 -1.29
C SER A 457 -15.48 -6.59 0.05
N THR A 458 -14.63 -5.61 0.38
CA THR A 458 -13.91 -5.56 1.67
C THR A 458 -14.77 -4.98 2.79
N GLY A 459 -15.84 -4.25 2.46
CA GLY A 459 -16.64 -3.47 3.43
C GLY A 459 -15.90 -2.28 4.05
N VAL A 460 -14.67 -1.97 3.63
CA VAL A 460 -13.92 -0.79 4.09
C VAL A 460 -14.44 0.44 3.36
N ALA A 461 -14.73 1.52 4.11
CA ALA A 461 -15.11 2.79 3.53
C ALA A 461 -13.92 3.46 2.82
N TYR A 462 -14.16 4.03 1.64
CA TYR A 462 -13.13 4.73 0.86
C TYR A 462 -13.74 5.85 0.03
N GLN A 463 -12.95 6.88 -0.24
CA GLN A 463 -13.25 7.89 -1.25
C GLN A 463 -12.54 7.51 -2.55
N GLY A 464 -13.30 7.27 -3.62
CA GLY A 464 -12.77 6.80 -4.91
C GLY A 464 -11.96 7.84 -5.68
N GLY A 465 -12.43 9.09 -5.72
CA GLY A 465 -11.80 10.21 -6.42
C GLY A 465 -11.16 11.23 -5.46
N LEU A 466 -10.92 12.46 -5.94
CA LEU A 466 -10.54 13.58 -5.05
C LEU A 466 -11.68 13.90 -4.07
N ILE A 467 -11.30 14.47 -2.92
CA ILE A 467 -12.27 14.99 -1.93
C ILE A 467 -12.61 16.40 -2.36
N VAL A 468 -13.90 16.73 -2.47
CA VAL A 468 -14.37 18.06 -2.88
C VAL A 468 -14.84 18.83 -1.66
#